data_AF-A0A1W9MN02-F1
#
_entry.id   AF-A0A1W9MN02-F1
#
_cell.length_a   1.000
_cell.length_b   1.000
_cell.length_c   1.000
_cell.angle_alpha   90.00
_cell.angle_beta   90.00
_cell.angle_gamma   90.00
#
_symmetry.space_group_name_H-M   'P 1'
#
loop_
_entity.id
_entity.type
_entity.pdbx_description
1 polymer ?
#
loop_
_entity_poly.entity_id
_entity_poly.type
_entity_poly.pdbx_seq_one_letter_code
_entity_poly.pdbx_strand_id
1 'polypeptide(L)'
;MFSIIPIQIIVLFAVFILVSIRQIGNLRLQIWQLMLFGSLVVLITGQISPNDALTSINFDVILFLFGVFVISKALEESGILQYFSSKIFHKAKSTDMLILLVLFVAGGASAILMNDTLAIIGTPIMLMLASQYKISPKLLLLALAFAITIGSVASPIGNPQNLLIALNMHEPFIPFIKFLLIPTIINLFVAYLLLKIFYKNEFMKLSRNLQEISESKTKPDFKLSLITKISFVLFVSLLFLKILLTVLNINILNFDLRLSYIAIISAVPLILFSSRRSEIIRNIDWHTLIFFVAMFVLMQSVWDTNFFQNLIEEGNLDISSIPVLLTISVVLSQFIQMFHLLLYIFRF
;
A
#
# COMPACT_ATOMS: atom_id res chain seq x y z
N MET A 1 -34.87 -20.45 13.07
CA MET A 1 -34.28 -21.59 12.33
C MET A 1 -32.79 -21.31 12.30
N PHE A 2 -31.94 -22.10 12.97
CA PHE A 2 -30.50 -21.83 12.96
C PHE A 2 -30.00 -22.02 11.53
N SER A 3 -29.82 -20.92 10.81
CA SER A 3 -29.25 -20.91 9.47
C SER A 3 -27.90 -21.58 9.56
N ILE A 4 -27.77 -22.77 8.94
CA ILE A 4 -26.49 -23.48 8.87
C ILE A 4 -25.49 -22.51 8.25
N ILE A 5 -24.41 -22.20 8.96
CA ILE A 5 -23.40 -21.26 8.49
C ILE A 5 -22.87 -21.79 7.14
N PRO A 6 -22.97 -21.02 6.04
CA PRO A 6 -22.53 -21.48 4.74
C PRO A 6 -21.04 -21.85 4.77
N ILE A 7 -20.66 -22.89 4.02
CA ILE A 7 -19.27 -23.36 4.00
C ILE A 7 -18.30 -22.26 3.55
N GLN A 8 -18.74 -21.35 2.69
CA GLN A 8 -17.99 -20.17 2.23
C GLN A 8 -17.58 -19.27 3.41
N ILE A 9 -18.51 -19.07 4.35
CA ILE A 9 -18.28 -18.27 5.56
C ILE A 9 -17.30 -18.99 6.49
N ILE A 10 -17.45 -20.30 6.65
CA ILE A 10 -16.51 -21.12 7.44
C ILE A 10 -15.09 -21.02 6.84
N VAL A 11 -14.96 -21.13 5.52
CA VAL A 11 -13.68 -21.00 4.81
C VAL A 11 -13.10 -19.60 5.00
N LEU A 12 -13.90 -18.54 4.86
CA LEU A 12 -13.45 -17.16 5.07
C LEU A 12 -12.91 -16.96 6.50
N PHE A 13 -13.66 -17.38 7.52
CA PHE A 13 -13.21 -17.29 8.91
C PHE A 13 -11.96 -18.13 9.16
N ALA A 14 -11.87 -19.34 8.60
CA ALA A 14 -10.68 -20.17 8.71
C ALA A 14 -9.45 -19.47 8.09
N VAL A 15 -9.59 -18.87 6.90
CA VAL A 15 -8.50 -18.09 6.27
C VAL A 15 -8.08 -16.93 7.19
N PHE A 16 -9.02 -16.16 7.74
CA PHE A 16 -8.67 -15.05 8.64
C PHE A 16 -7.99 -15.52 9.94
N ILE A 17 -8.47 -16.61 10.54
CA ILE A 17 -7.85 -17.20 11.73
C ILE A 17 -6.43 -17.68 11.41
N LEU A 18 -6.23 -18.37 10.29
CA LEU A 18 -4.90 -18.81 9.86
C LEU A 18 -3.97 -17.63 9.58
N VAL A 19 -4.48 -16.55 8.97
CA VAL A 19 -3.74 -15.30 8.71
C VAL A 19 -3.28 -14.67 10.03
N SER A 20 -4.11 -14.69 11.07
CA SER A 20 -3.79 -14.17 12.40
C SER A 20 -2.80 -15.05 13.16
N ILE A 21 -2.92 -16.38 13.07
CA ILE A 21 -2.08 -17.34 13.81
C ILE A 21 -0.75 -17.58 13.08
N ARG A 22 -0.59 -17.20 11.80
CA ARG A 22 0.65 -17.45 11.02
C ARG A 22 1.93 -16.91 11.67
N GLN A 23 1.84 -15.93 12.58
CA GLN A 23 2.99 -15.37 13.29
C GLN A 23 3.23 -16.02 14.67
N ILE A 24 2.33 -16.91 15.11
CA ILE A 24 2.38 -17.70 16.35
C ILE A 24 3.02 -19.05 16.02
N GLY A 25 4.35 -19.12 16.02
CA GLY A 25 5.10 -20.37 15.84
C GLY A 25 6.04 -20.36 14.63
N ASN A 26 6.43 -21.56 14.19
CA ASN A 26 7.45 -21.76 13.14
C ASN A 26 6.86 -21.92 11.72
N LEU A 27 5.53 -21.89 11.58
CA LEU A 27 4.84 -22.02 10.29
C LEU A 27 4.94 -20.70 9.51
N ARG A 28 5.79 -20.65 8.49
CA ARG A 28 5.97 -19.48 7.62
C ARG A 28 4.99 -19.50 6.44
N LEU A 29 3.69 -19.47 6.72
CA LEU A 29 2.69 -19.33 5.65
C LEU A 29 2.55 -17.85 5.26
N GLN A 30 2.61 -17.56 3.97
CA GLN A 30 2.42 -16.22 3.43
C GLN A 30 0.92 -15.95 3.22
N ILE A 31 0.51 -14.67 3.32
CA ILE A 31 -0.91 -14.27 3.26
C ILE A 31 -1.58 -14.73 1.96
N TRP A 32 -0.88 -14.58 0.83
CA TRP A 32 -1.38 -14.98 -0.47
C TRP A 32 -1.64 -16.49 -0.57
N GLN A 33 -0.85 -17.33 0.12
CA GLN A 33 -1.03 -18.78 0.12
C GLN A 33 -2.33 -19.17 0.83
N LEU A 34 -2.61 -18.52 1.96
CA LEU A 34 -3.84 -18.75 2.72
C LEU A 34 -5.08 -18.28 1.96
N MET A 35 -4.99 -17.13 1.30
CA MET A 35 -6.08 -16.62 0.46
C MET A 35 -6.31 -17.53 -0.75
N LEU A 36 -5.24 -17.97 -1.42
CA LEU A 36 -5.29 -18.93 -2.52
C LEU A 36 -5.90 -20.26 -2.08
N PHE A 37 -5.52 -20.76 -0.91
CA PHE A 37 -6.10 -21.97 -0.33
C PHE A 37 -7.62 -21.81 -0.14
N GLY A 38 -8.09 -20.71 0.46
CA GLY A 38 -9.52 -20.45 0.62
C GLY A 38 -10.28 -20.42 -0.71
N SER A 39 -9.71 -19.73 -1.71
CA SER A 39 -10.25 -19.68 -3.08
C SER A 39 -10.33 -21.07 -3.72
N LEU A 40 -9.29 -21.89 -3.58
CA LEU A 40 -9.28 -23.26 -4.11
C LEU A 40 -10.31 -24.14 -3.41
N VAL A 41 -10.50 -23.99 -2.10
CA VAL A 41 -11.50 -24.76 -1.36
C VAL A 41 -12.91 -24.47 -1.87
N VAL A 42 -13.30 -23.19 -2.03
CA VAL A 42 -14.65 -22.85 -2.53
C VAL A 42 -14.87 -23.29 -3.98
N LEU A 43 -13.82 -23.31 -4.80
CA LEU A 43 -13.85 -23.84 -6.16
C LEU A 43 -14.04 -25.38 -6.19
N ILE A 44 -13.22 -26.11 -5.44
CA ILE A 44 -13.26 -27.59 -5.41
C ILE A 44 -14.56 -28.09 -4.79
N THR A 45 -15.08 -27.38 -3.79
CA THR A 45 -16.37 -27.71 -3.14
C THR A 45 -17.59 -27.24 -3.93
N GLY A 46 -17.40 -26.66 -5.12
CA GLY A 46 -18.48 -26.27 -6.04
C GLY A 46 -19.33 -25.10 -5.54
N GLN A 47 -18.81 -24.29 -4.62
CA GLN A 47 -19.52 -23.14 -4.05
C GLN A 47 -19.51 -21.91 -4.96
N ILE A 48 -18.65 -21.93 -5.97
CA ILE A 48 -18.62 -20.98 -7.08
C ILE A 48 -18.25 -21.77 -8.34
N SER A 49 -18.93 -21.50 -9.45
CA SER A 49 -18.58 -22.16 -10.72
C SER A 49 -17.25 -21.61 -11.25
N PRO A 50 -16.46 -22.39 -12.01
CA PRO A 50 -15.22 -21.88 -12.60
C PRO A 50 -15.44 -20.65 -13.50
N ASN A 51 -16.60 -20.57 -14.16
CA ASN A 51 -16.95 -19.42 -15.00
C ASN A 51 -17.22 -18.17 -14.14
N ASP A 52 -17.99 -18.30 -13.06
CA ASP A 52 -18.29 -17.19 -12.16
C ASP A 52 -17.05 -16.74 -11.39
N ALA A 53 -16.16 -17.68 -11.06
CA ALA A 53 -14.86 -17.35 -10.48
C ALA A 53 -14.01 -16.51 -11.45
N LEU A 54 -13.97 -16.86 -12.75
CA LEU A 54 -13.22 -16.06 -13.74
C LEU A 54 -13.83 -14.68 -13.96
N THR A 55 -15.16 -14.57 -13.98
CA THR A 55 -15.85 -13.28 -14.14
C THR A 55 -15.75 -12.40 -12.89
N SER A 56 -15.57 -12.98 -11.70
CA SER A 56 -15.37 -12.23 -10.45
C SER A 56 -14.04 -11.46 -10.41
N ILE A 57 -13.03 -11.90 -11.18
CA ILE A 57 -11.71 -11.28 -11.18
C ILE A 57 -11.78 -9.94 -11.91
N ASN A 58 -11.54 -8.85 -11.17
CA ASN A 58 -11.44 -7.53 -11.77
C ASN A 58 -10.07 -7.34 -12.44
N PHE A 59 -10.02 -7.56 -13.75
CA PHE A 59 -8.79 -7.40 -14.54
C PHE A 59 -8.25 -5.97 -14.55
N ASP A 60 -9.09 -4.94 -14.39
CA ASP A 60 -8.61 -3.56 -14.30
C ASP A 60 -7.73 -3.36 -13.04
N VAL A 61 -8.10 -3.97 -11.92
CA VAL A 61 -7.28 -3.98 -10.69
C VAL A 61 -5.94 -4.68 -10.95
N ILE A 62 -6.00 -5.88 -11.52
CA ILE A 62 -4.81 -6.72 -11.72
C ILE A 62 -3.82 -6.05 -12.68
N LEU A 63 -4.31 -5.50 -13.79
CA LEU A 63 -3.50 -4.77 -14.76
C LEU A 63 -2.94 -3.47 -14.18
N PHE A 64 -3.73 -2.76 -13.37
CA PHE A 64 -3.25 -1.57 -12.67
C PHE A 64 -2.10 -1.90 -11.72
N LEU A 65 -2.32 -2.86 -10.82
CA LEU A 65 -1.31 -3.27 -9.83
C LEU A 65 -0.05 -3.78 -10.53
N PHE A 66 -0.20 -4.57 -11.59
CA PHE A 66 0.93 -5.04 -12.39
C PHE A 66 1.76 -3.87 -12.94
N GLY A 67 1.12 -2.89 -13.58
CA GLY A 67 1.82 -1.73 -14.13
C GLY A 67 2.54 -0.91 -13.04
N VAL A 68 1.87 -0.66 -11.91
CA VAL A 68 2.47 0.05 -10.78
C VAL A 68 3.63 -0.73 -10.15
N PHE A 69 3.53 -2.06 -10.02
CA PHE A 69 4.62 -2.88 -9.51
C PHE A 69 5.83 -2.91 -10.44
N VAL A 70 5.62 -2.94 -11.76
CA VAL A 70 6.72 -2.83 -12.74
C VAL A 70 7.44 -1.48 -12.59
N ILE A 71 6.69 -0.37 -12.52
CA ILE A 71 7.26 0.97 -12.35
C ILE A 71 7.98 1.09 -10.99
N SER A 72 7.34 0.61 -9.92
CA SER A 72 7.87 0.63 -8.55
C SER A 72 9.17 -0.18 -8.44
N LYS A 73 9.21 -1.38 -9.02
CA LYS A 73 10.39 -2.23 -9.02
C LYS A 73 11.52 -1.65 -9.87
N ALA A 74 11.20 -1.03 -11.01
CA ALA A 74 12.19 -0.31 -11.79
C ALA A 74 12.79 0.90 -11.04
N LEU A 75 11.96 1.64 -10.29
CA LEU A 75 12.41 2.72 -9.41
C LEU A 75 13.36 2.23 -8.32
N GLU A 76 13.09 1.07 -7.73
CA GLU A 76 13.97 0.39 -6.78
C GLU A 76 15.31 0.00 -7.43
N GLU A 77 15.27 -0.75 -8.53
CA GLU A 77 16.44 -1.32 -9.20
C GLU A 77 17.33 -0.27 -9.88
N SER A 78 16.75 0.86 -10.27
CA SER A 78 17.48 1.97 -10.90
C SER A 78 18.35 2.76 -9.91
N GLY A 79 18.13 2.61 -8.59
CA GLY A 79 18.83 3.39 -7.57
C GLY A 79 18.34 4.84 -7.44
N ILE A 80 17.32 5.25 -8.23
CA ILE A 80 16.83 6.63 -8.27
C ILE A 80 16.28 7.04 -6.90
N LEU A 81 15.43 6.20 -6.30
CA LEU A 81 14.79 6.53 -5.04
C LEU A 81 15.82 6.66 -3.92
N GLN A 82 16.78 5.74 -3.84
CA GLN A 82 17.88 5.79 -2.86
C GLN A 82 18.72 7.06 -3.03
N TYR A 83 19.04 7.44 -4.28
CA TYR A 83 19.81 8.66 -4.58
C TYR A 83 19.05 9.95 -4.21
N PHE A 84 17.76 10.06 -4.53
CA PHE A 84 16.98 11.24 -4.17
C PHE A 84 16.68 11.33 -2.68
N SER A 85 16.33 10.20 -2.05
CA SER A 85 16.06 10.15 -0.62
C SER A 85 17.28 10.55 0.21
N SER A 86 18.47 10.04 -0.10
CA SER A 86 19.69 10.46 0.61
C SER A 86 19.90 11.97 0.47
N LYS A 87 19.81 12.52 -0.75
CA LYS A 87 19.99 13.94 -1.03
C LYS A 87 18.97 14.84 -0.32
N ILE A 88 17.72 14.39 -0.19
CA ILE A 88 16.67 15.15 0.50
C ILE A 88 16.91 15.13 2.01
N PHE A 89 17.16 13.95 2.59
CA PHE A 89 17.29 13.80 4.03
C PHE A 89 18.61 14.37 4.58
N HIS A 90 19.68 14.42 3.78
CA HIS A 90 20.93 15.10 4.16
C HIS A 90 20.79 16.61 4.37
N LYS A 91 19.70 17.24 3.91
CA LYS A 91 19.41 18.65 4.20
C LYS A 91 19.00 18.89 5.64
N ALA A 92 18.70 17.84 6.40
CA ALA A 92 18.27 17.95 7.78
C ALA A 92 19.39 18.50 8.68
N LYS A 93 19.09 19.60 9.37
CA LYS A 93 20.01 20.25 10.34
C LYS A 93 19.70 19.91 11.79
N SER A 94 18.57 19.29 12.08
CA SER A 94 18.11 18.89 13.42
C SER A 94 17.34 17.57 13.36
N THR A 95 17.20 16.87 14.50
CA THR A 95 16.39 15.63 14.55
C THR A 95 14.95 15.95 14.18
N ASP A 96 14.41 17.08 14.64
CA ASP A 96 13.07 17.53 14.27
C ASP A 96 12.91 17.65 12.76
N MET A 97 13.86 18.31 12.08
CA MET A 97 13.81 18.47 10.63
C MET A 97 13.95 17.13 9.92
N LEU A 98 14.80 16.22 10.41
CA LEU A 98 14.96 14.89 9.82
C LEU A 98 13.67 14.07 9.91
N ILE A 99 13.04 14.02 11.09
CA ILE A 99 11.80 13.26 11.30
C ILE A 99 10.64 13.88 10.50
N LEU A 100 10.52 15.22 10.47
CA LEU A 100 9.52 15.89 9.65
C LEU A 100 9.75 15.60 8.16
N LEU A 101 11.00 15.66 7.67
CA LEU A 101 11.30 15.30 6.29
C LEU A 101 10.91 13.86 6.01
N VAL A 102 11.26 12.90 6.87
CA VAL A 102 10.86 11.49 6.69
C VAL A 102 9.34 11.36 6.62
N LEU A 103 8.61 11.96 7.56
CA LEU A 103 7.14 11.88 7.62
C LEU A 103 6.47 12.49 6.38
N PHE A 104 6.84 13.70 5.98
CA PHE A 104 6.17 14.39 4.89
C PHE A 104 6.66 13.95 3.51
N VAL A 105 7.96 13.69 3.34
CA VAL A 105 8.52 13.25 2.05
C VAL A 105 8.18 11.80 1.78
N ALA A 106 8.38 10.88 2.74
CA ALA A 106 8.03 9.48 2.53
C ALA A 106 6.50 9.29 2.51
N GLY A 107 5.75 10.04 3.34
CA GLY A 107 4.29 10.01 3.31
C GLY A 107 3.73 10.55 1.99
N GLY A 108 4.24 11.69 1.50
CA GLY A 108 3.87 12.21 0.19
C GLY A 108 4.26 11.28 -0.96
N ALA A 109 5.45 10.66 -0.90
CA ALA A 109 5.85 9.66 -1.87
C ALA A 109 4.90 8.45 -1.86
N SER A 110 4.40 8.03 -0.68
CA SER A 110 3.49 6.90 -0.53
C SER A 110 2.07 7.16 -1.04
N ALA A 111 1.72 8.41 -1.35
CA ALA A 111 0.48 8.71 -2.05
C ALA A 111 0.57 8.38 -3.56
N ILE A 112 1.78 8.21 -4.10
CA ILE A 112 2.02 7.93 -5.52
C ILE A 112 2.60 6.52 -5.72
N LEU A 113 3.49 6.11 -4.81
CA LEU A 113 4.14 4.81 -4.80
C LEU A 113 3.51 3.92 -3.74
N MET A 114 3.54 2.60 -3.97
CA MET A 114 3.03 1.64 -3.01
C MET A 114 3.82 1.70 -1.70
N ASN A 115 3.10 1.69 -0.58
CA ASN A 115 3.66 1.65 0.78
C ASN A 115 4.72 0.54 0.95
N ASP A 116 4.49 -0.66 0.43
CA ASP A 116 5.40 -1.80 0.58
C ASP A 116 6.75 -1.58 -0.12
N THR A 117 6.72 -0.99 -1.32
CA THR A 117 7.92 -0.59 -2.06
C THR A 117 8.74 0.42 -1.25
N LEU A 118 8.07 1.44 -0.68
CA LEU A 118 8.74 2.45 0.11
C LEU A 118 9.26 1.92 1.44
N ALA A 119 8.61 0.91 2.03
CA ALA A 119 9.14 0.23 3.21
C ALA A 119 10.46 -0.49 2.90
N ILE A 120 10.52 -1.24 1.80
CA ILE A 120 11.71 -1.99 1.37
C ILE A 120 12.88 -1.05 1.08
N ILE A 121 12.63 0.04 0.33
CA ILE A 121 13.67 1.01 -0.05
C ILE A 121 14.03 1.92 1.11
N GLY A 122 13.04 2.37 1.86
CA GLY A 122 13.22 3.32 2.96
C GLY A 122 13.95 2.70 4.14
N THR A 123 13.74 1.43 4.45
CA THR A 123 14.38 0.75 5.59
C THR A 123 15.92 0.87 5.59
N PRO A 124 16.66 0.46 4.54
CA PRO A 124 18.11 0.61 4.52
C PRO A 124 18.55 2.08 4.58
N ILE A 125 17.77 3.01 4.00
CA ILE A 125 18.04 4.45 4.06
C ILE A 125 17.89 4.96 5.50
N MET A 126 16.84 4.55 6.21
CA MET A 126 16.62 4.92 7.61
C MET A 126 17.71 4.35 8.51
N LEU A 127 18.17 3.11 8.28
CA LEU A 127 19.29 2.52 9.01
C LEU A 127 20.59 3.29 8.78
N MET A 128 20.88 3.65 7.53
CA MET A 128 22.04 4.47 7.17
C MET A 128 21.98 5.85 7.83
N LEU A 129 20.84 6.55 7.74
CA LEU A 129 20.64 7.85 8.37
C LEU A 129 20.74 7.76 9.89
N ALA A 130 20.19 6.72 10.51
CA ALA A 130 20.28 6.50 11.96
C ALA A 130 21.74 6.43 12.41
N SER A 131 22.56 5.69 11.68
CA SER A 131 23.99 5.57 11.94
C SER A 131 24.73 6.90 11.75
N GLN A 132 24.43 7.64 10.68
CA GLN A 132 25.10 8.90 10.36
C GLN A 132 24.75 10.02 11.35
N TYR A 133 23.47 10.14 11.68
CA TYR A 133 22.95 11.14 12.61
C TYR A 133 23.08 10.72 14.08
N LYS A 134 23.61 9.51 14.35
CA LYS A 134 23.77 8.92 15.71
C LYS A 134 22.46 8.95 16.53
N ILE A 135 21.35 8.67 15.85
CA ILE A 135 20.02 8.55 16.47
C ILE A 135 19.55 7.10 16.44
N SER A 136 18.61 6.75 17.31
CA SER A 136 18.03 5.40 17.36
C SER A 136 17.47 4.96 16.00
N PRO A 137 17.91 3.79 15.45
CA PRO A 137 17.30 3.20 14.25
C PRO A 137 15.80 2.95 14.42
N LYS A 138 15.36 2.61 15.64
CA LYS A 138 13.94 2.38 15.95
C LYS A 138 13.09 3.63 15.66
N LEU A 139 13.60 4.82 16.01
CA LEU A 139 12.89 6.09 15.78
C LEU A 139 12.67 6.35 14.29
N LEU A 140 13.71 6.21 13.46
CA LEU A 140 13.60 6.44 12.02
C LEU A 140 12.75 5.38 11.30
N LEU A 141 12.85 4.11 11.71
CA LEU A 141 12.02 3.05 11.16
C LEU A 141 10.54 3.23 11.51
N LEU A 142 10.22 3.64 12.74
CA LEU A 142 8.85 4.00 13.12
C LEU A 142 8.36 5.24 12.38
N ALA A 143 9.21 6.25 12.22
CA ALA A 143 8.88 7.44 11.43
C ALA A 143 8.54 7.06 9.99
N LEU A 144 9.34 6.20 9.35
CA LEU A 144 9.07 5.70 8.00
C LEU A 144 7.76 4.91 7.95
N ALA A 145 7.55 3.97 8.89
CA ALA A 145 6.34 3.16 8.94
C ALA A 145 5.08 4.03 9.08
N PHE A 146 5.08 4.99 10.00
CA PHE A 146 3.97 5.95 10.12
C PHE A 146 3.83 6.82 8.88
N ALA A 147 4.93 7.29 8.29
CA ALA A 147 4.91 8.13 7.09
C ALA A 147 4.18 7.44 5.94
N ILE A 148 4.62 6.23 5.56
CA ILE A 148 4.09 5.52 4.39
C ILE A 148 2.66 5.03 4.64
N THR A 149 2.34 4.57 5.85
CA THR A 149 0.98 4.13 6.18
C THR A 149 0.01 5.30 6.16
N ILE A 150 0.29 6.39 6.88
CA ILE A 150 -0.59 7.55 6.96
C ILE A 150 -0.66 8.25 5.59
N GLY A 151 0.48 8.45 4.93
CA GLY A 151 0.57 9.12 3.64
C GLY A 151 -0.20 8.43 2.51
N SER A 152 -0.19 7.08 2.49
CA SER A 152 -0.92 6.31 1.47
C SER A 152 -2.42 6.55 1.47
N VAL A 153 -3.02 6.90 2.62
CA VAL A 153 -4.48 7.10 2.78
C VAL A 153 -5.01 8.25 1.95
N ALA A 154 -4.20 9.29 1.69
CA ALA A 154 -4.63 10.45 0.92
C ALA A 154 -4.90 10.16 -0.57
N SER A 155 -4.55 8.97 -1.06
CA SER A 155 -4.58 8.66 -2.49
C SER A 155 -5.16 7.27 -2.79
N PRO A 156 -5.97 7.13 -3.85
CA PRO A 156 -6.52 5.84 -4.26
C PRO A 156 -5.45 4.84 -4.71
N ILE A 157 -4.26 5.30 -5.08
CA ILE A 157 -3.18 4.45 -5.60
C ILE A 157 -2.05 4.22 -4.59
N GLY A 158 -2.13 4.81 -3.39
CA GLY A 158 -1.06 4.73 -2.40
C GLY A 158 -0.89 3.33 -1.79
N ASN A 159 -1.97 2.55 -1.79
CA ASN A 159 -1.93 1.13 -1.41
C ASN A 159 -3.01 0.34 -2.16
N PRO A 160 -2.90 -1.00 -2.22
CA PRO A 160 -3.85 -1.82 -2.96
C PRO A 160 -5.27 -1.84 -2.38
N GLN A 161 -5.44 -1.57 -1.08
CA GLN A 161 -6.75 -1.55 -0.42
C GLN A 161 -7.57 -0.32 -0.85
N ASN A 162 -6.92 0.85 -0.92
CA ASN A 162 -7.50 2.09 -1.40
C ASN A 162 -7.96 1.96 -2.86
N LEU A 163 -7.18 1.24 -3.68
CA LEU A 163 -7.50 1.01 -5.08
C LEU A 163 -8.80 0.22 -5.26
N LEU A 164 -9.02 -0.82 -4.45
CA LEU A 164 -10.27 -1.58 -4.51
C LEU A 164 -11.49 -0.71 -4.24
N ILE A 165 -11.38 0.18 -3.25
CA ILE A 165 -12.45 1.12 -2.92
C ILE A 165 -12.63 2.10 -4.08
N ALA A 166 -11.53 2.65 -4.58
CA ALA A 166 -11.52 3.65 -5.64
C ALA A 166 -12.19 3.18 -6.94
N LEU A 167 -12.09 1.90 -7.29
CA LEU A 167 -12.67 1.37 -8.53
C LEU A 167 -14.19 1.23 -8.50
N ASN A 168 -14.78 1.22 -7.30
CA ASN A 168 -16.23 1.27 -7.12
C ASN A 168 -16.76 2.70 -6.94
N MET A 169 -15.88 3.71 -7.04
CA MET A 169 -16.24 5.12 -6.90
C MET A 169 -16.22 5.83 -8.25
N HIS A 170 -17.18 6.72 -8.46
CA HIS A 170 -17.06 7.71 -9.51
C HIS A 170 -15.98 8.73 -9.13
N GLU A 171 -14.97 8.86 -9.98
CA GLU A 171 -13.92 9.89 -9.87
C GLU A 171 -13.13 9.85 -8.54
N PRO A 172 -12.46 8.73 -8.21
CA PRO A 172 -11.96 8.46 -6.86
C PRO A 172 -10.92 9.45 -6.34
N PHE A 173 -10.12 10.06 -7.20
CA PHE A 173 -9.07 10.99 -6.77
C PHE A 173 -9.63 12.24 -6.07
N ILE A 174 -10.79 12.74 -6.51
CA ILE A 174 -11.37 13.98 -5.96
C ILE A 174 -11.90 13.76 -4.53
N PRO A 175 -12.74 12.74 -4.24
CA PRO A 175 -13.13 12.43 -2.88
C PRO A 175 -11.95 12.10 -1.96
N PHE A 176 -10.98 11.31 -2.42
CA PHE A 176 -9.81 10.97 -1.61
C PHE A 176 -9.04 12.22 -1.19
N ILE A 177 -8.71 13.11 -2.11
CA ILE A 177 -7.98 14.34 -1.77
C ILE A 177 -8.87 15.25 -0.91
N LYS A 178 -10.12 15.47 -1.30
CA LYS A 178 -11.03 16.39 -0.61
C LYS A 178 -11.27 16.00 0.86
N PHE A 179 -11.45 14.71 1.13
CA PHE A 179 -11.81 14.22 2.46
C PHE A 179 -10.61 13.72 3.28
N LEU A 180 -9.56 13.19 2.64
CA LEU A 180 -8.47 12.50 3.35
C LEU A 180 -7.17 13.30 3.38
N LEU A 181 -6.98 14.33 2.55
CA LEU A 181 -5.74 15.12 2.55
C LEU A 181 -5.51 15.84 3.89
N ILE A 182 -6.53 16.56 4.39
CA ILE A 182 -6.43 17.31 5.65
C ILE A 182 -6.20 16.36 6.84
N PRO A 183 -7.00 15.28 7.03
CA PRO A 183 -6.72 14.28 8.07
C PRO A 183 -5.33 13.66 7.95
N THR A 184 -4.85 13.39 6.74
CA THR A 184 -3.51 12.83 6.51
C THR A 184 -2.42 13.77 7.00
N ILE A 185 -2.49 15.07 6.65
CA ILE A 185 -1.52 16.08 7.10
C ILE A 185 -1.54 16.21 8.62
N ILE A 186 -2.74 16.25 9.22
CA ILE A 186 -2.90 16.31 10.68
C ILE A 186 -2.27 15.07 11.32
N ASN A 187 -2.55 13.87 10.82
CA ASN A 187 -2.03 12.63 11.37
C ASN A 187 -0.51 12.49 11.21
N LEU A 188 0.08 12.98 10.11
CA LEU A 188 1.54 13.05 9.96
C LEU A 188 2.16 13.96 11.02
N PHE A 189 1.52 15.09 11.33
CA PHE A 189 1.98 15.98 12.39
C PHE A 189 1.77 15.38 13.78
N VAL A 190 0.65 14.70 14.03
CA VAL A 190 0.42 13.96 15.28
C VAL A 190 1.45 12.86 15.46
N ALA A 191 1.78 12.10 14.40
CA ALA A 191 2.82 11.09 14.44
C ALA A 191 4.19 11.70 14.82
N TYR A 192 4.52 12.87 14.26
CA TYR A 192 5.71 13.63 14.68
C TYR A 192 5.69 13.97 16.17
N LEU A 193 4.58 14.51 16.70
CA LEU A 193 4.45 14.86 18.11
C LEU A 193 4.58 13.63 19.01
N LEU A 194 3.94 12.51 18.66
CA LEU A 194 4.05 11.26 19.40
C LEU A 194 5.50 10.76 19.43
N LEU A 195 6.16 10.70 18.27
CA LEU A 195 7.57 10.29 18.19
C LEU A 195 8.46 11.21 19.03
N LYS A 196 8.20 12.52 19.03
CA LYS A 196 8.94 13.50 19.84
C LYS A 196 8.72 13.31 21.34
N ILE A 197 7.51 12.97 21.77
CA ILE A 197 7.19 12.70 23.18
C ILE A 197 7.86 11.40 23.63
N PHE A 198 7.69 10.30 22.88
CA PHE A 198 8.21 8.98 23.25
C PHE A 198 9.75 8.87 23.11
N TYR A 199 10.35 9.60 22.18
CA TYR A 199 11.80 9.58 21.93
C TYR A 199 12.49 10.90 22.25
N LYS A 200 11.99 11.66 23.23
CA LYS A 200 12.51 12.99 23.62
C LYS A 200 14.04 13.08 23.73
N ASN A 201 14.67 12.03 24.25
CA ASN A 201 16.13 11.94 24.42
C ASN A 201 16.90 11.95 23.09
N GLU A 202 16.34 11.35 22.03
CA GLU A 202 16.95 11.32 20.69
C GLU A 202 16.88 12.69 20.00
N PHE A 203 15.82 13.46 20.25
CA PHE A 203 15.65 14.79 19.69
C PHE A 203 16.68 15.80 20.21
N MET A 204 17.29 15.54 21.39
CA MET A 204 18.33 16.40 21.96
C MET A 204 19.75 16.10 21.46
N LYS A 205 19.96 15.00 20.71
CA LYS A 205 21.32 14.52 20.35
C LYS A 205 21.95 15.20 19.13
N LEU A 206 21.18 15.71 18.17
CA LEU A 206 21.72 16.08 16.85
C LEU A 206 22.57 17.34 16.80
N SER A 207 22.57 18.16 17.86
CA SER A 207 23.12 19.51 17.78
C SER A 207 24.65 19.60 17.61
N ARG A 208 25.39 18.48 17.58
CA ARG A 208 26.86 18.47 17.72
C ARG A 208 27.72 17.85 16.61
N ASN A 209 27.20 17.16 15.59
CA ASN A 209 28.05 16.46 14.62
C ASN A 209 27.57 16.57 13.16
N LEU A 210 27.69 17.76 12.56
CA LEU A 210 27.43 18.00 11.13
C LEU A 210 28.72 17.98 10.28
N GLN A 211 29.77 17.28 10.72
CA GLN A 211 30.99 17.13 9.93
C GLN A 211 30.99 15.80 9.17
N GLU A 212 30.96 15.96 7.85
CA GLU A 212 31.10 14.97 6.78
C GLU A 212 30.06 13.84 6.77
N ILE A 213 28.83 14.22 6.42
CA ILE A 213 27.84 13.26 5.95
C ILE A 213 28.29 12.75 4.58
N SER A 214 28.84 11.53 4.55
CA SER A 214 29.24 10.88 3.30
C SER A 214 27.98 10.59 2.48
N GLU A 215 27.85 11.24 1.32
CA GLU A 215 26.80 10.94 0.35
C GLU A 215 26.85 9.45 0.01
N SER A 216 25.67 8.81 -0.08
CA SER A 216 25.58 7.44 -0.59
C SER A 216 26.28 7.35 -1.94
N LYS A 217 27.35 6.53 -2.02
CA LYS A 217 28.13 6.29 -3.25
C LYS A 217 27.36 5.51 -4.32
N THR A 218 26.09 5.16 -4.10
CA THR A 218 25.25 4.47 -5.09
C THR A 218 24.91 5.44 -6.23
N LYS A 219 25.73 5.44 -7.28
CA LYS A 219 25.38 6.10 -8.53
C LYS A 219 24.24 5.31 -9.18
N PRO A 220 23.12 5.96 -9.53
CA PRO A 220 22.03 5.29 -10.23
C PRO A 220 22.55 4.74 -11.56
N ASP A 221 22.05 3.58 -11.97
CA ASP A 221 22.32 3.03 -13.31
C ASP A 221 21.77 4.02 -14.34
N PHE A 222 22.66 4.65 -15.11
CA PHE A 222 22.28 5.72 -16.02
C PHE A 222 21.26 5.28 -17.07
N LYS A 223 21.40 4.07 -17.64
CA LYS A 223 20.50 3.58 -18.70
C LYS A 223 19.14 3.20 -18.14
N LEU A 224 19.11 2.43 -17.05
CA LEU A 224 17.86 2.03 -16.40
C LEU A 224 17.14 3.25 -15.80
N SER A 225 17.88 4.19 -15.22
CA SER A 225 17.28 5.38 -14.62
C SER A 225 16.60 6.30 -15.64
N LEU A 226 17.10 6.38 -16.88
CA LEU A 226 16.45 7.17 -17.92
C LEU A 226 15.07 6.60 -18.28
N ILE A 227 15.00 5.30 -18.59
CA ILE A 227 13.74 4.62 -18.98
C ILE A 227 12.74 4.64 -17.82
N THR A 228 13.24 4.45 -16.59
CA THR A 228 12.43 4.52 -15.38
C THR A 228 11.86 5.91 -15.15
N LYS A 229 12.65 6.98 -15.34
CA LYS A 229 12.16 8.36 -15.26
C LYS A 229 11.10 8.65 -16.31
N ILE A 230 11.31 8.22 -17.56
CA ILE A 230 10.32 8.39 -18.62
C ILE A 230 9.00 7.71 -18.22
N SER A 231 9.07 6.46 -17.77
CA SER A 231 7.91 5.68 -17.36
C SER A 231 7.17 6.29 -16.16
N PHE A 232 7.92 6.76 -15.16
CA PHE A 232 7.35 7.40 -13.98
C PHE A 232 6.75 8.78 -14.28
N VAL A 233 7.42 9.60 -15.09
CA VAL A 233 6.88 10.89 -15.54
C VAL A 233 5.62 10.66 -16.38
N LEU A 234 5.63 9.70 -17.28
CA LEU A 234 4.45 9.33 -18.07
C LEU A 234 3.28 8.92 -17.16
N PHE A 235 3.54 8.10 -16.14
CA PHE A 235 2.53 7.69 -15.16
C PHE A 235 1.91 8.89 -14.44
N VAL A 236 2.75 9.76 -13.86
CA VAL A 236 2.29 10.95 -13.13
C VAL A 236 1.56 11.93 -14.05
N SER A 237 2.06 12.14 -15.27
CA SER A 237 1.43 13.04 -16.25
C SER A 237 0.06 12.52 -16.72
N LEU A 238 -0.08 11.22 -16.97
CA LEU A 238 -1.35 10.62 -17.35
C LEU A 238 -2.37 10.62 -16.20
N LEU A 239 -1.92 10.39 -14.96
CA LEU A 239 -2.76 10.54 -13.78
C LEU A 239 -3.23 11.99 -13.61
N PHE A 240 -2.32 12.95 -13.75
CA PHE A 240 -2.67 14.37 -13.67
C PHE A 240 -3.66 14.75 -14.77
N LEU A 241 -3.44 14.26 -16.00
CA LEU A 241 -4.37 14.46 -17.10
C LEU A 241 -5.76 13.88 -16.79
N LYS A 242 -5.84 12.64 -16.27
CA LYS A 242 -7.12 12.02 -15.84
C LYS A 242 -7.84 12.91 -14.83
N ILE A 243 -7.14 13.34 -13.77
CA ILE A 243 -7.70 14.21 -12.74
C ILE A 243 -8.18 15.54 -13.34
N LEU A 244 -7.40 16.14 -14.25
CA LEU A 244 -7.76 17.41 -14.88
C LEU A 244 -9.01 17.28 -15.77
N LEU A 245 -9.10 16.22 -16.58
CA LEU A 245 -10.25 15.95 -17.44
C LEU A 245 -11.53 15.78 -16.62
N THR A 246 -11.43 15.03 -15.52
CA THR A 246 -12.49 14.86 -14.53
C THR A 246 -12.94 16.19 -13.94
N VAL A 247 -12.01 17.02 -13.47
CA VAL A 247 -12.33 18.30 -12.81
C VAL A 247 -12.96 19.29 -13.77
N LEU A 248 -12.49 19.32 -15.02
CA LEU A 248 -13.05 20.19 -16.06
C LEU A 248 -14.34 19.64 -16.69
N ASN A 249 -14.76 18.43 -16.29
CA ASN A 249 -15.90 17.72 -16.87
C ASN A 249 -15.82 17.59 -18.39
N ILE A 250 -14.61 17.44 -18.92
CA ILE A 250 -14.36 17.36 -20.36
C ILE A 250 -14.25 15.89 -20.75
N ASN A 251 -15.29 15.38 -21.41
CA ASN A 251 -15.24 14.08 -22.07
C ASN A 251 -14.59 14.21 -23.45
N ILE A 252 -13.26 14.28 -23.49
CA ILE A 252 -12.53 14.14 -24.75
C ILE A 252 -12.61 12.67 -25.18
N LEU A 253 -13.19 12.42 -26.37
CA LEU A 253 -13.07 11.18 -27.16
C LEU A 253 -13.92 9.93 -26.80
N ASN A 254 -14.97 10.00 -25.95
CA ASN A 254 -15.71 8.79 -25.49
C ASN A 254 -14.79 7.68 -24.94
N PHE A 255 -13.52 7.99 -24.67
CA PHE A 255 -12.52 7.05 -24.24
C PHE A 255 -12.33 7.23 -22.75
N ASP A 256 -12.89 6.31 -21.96
CA ASP A 256 -12.66 6.30 -20.52
C ASP A 256 -11.21 5.88 -20.25
N LEU A 257 -10.37 6.86 -19.90
CA LEU A 257 -9.00 6.64 -19.46
C LEU A 257 -9.00 5.91 -18.11
N ARG A 258 -9.16 4.59 -18.12
CA ARG A 258 -9.11 3.78 -16.91
C ARG A 258 -7.73 3.83 -16.29
N LEU A 259 -7.67 3.69 -14.95
CA LEU A 259 -6.40 3.64 -14.23
C LEU A 259 -5.51 2.51 -14.73
N SER A 260 -6.11 1.35 -15.06
CA SER A 260 -5.42 0.19 -15.65
C SER A 260 -4.63 0.57 -16.91
N TYR A 261 -5.24 1.32 -17.83
CA TYR A 261 -4.56 1.79 -19.05
C TYR A 261 -3.40 2.72 -18.74
N ILE A 262 -3.58 3.65 -17.79
CA ILE A 262 -2.52 4.57 -17.37
C ILE A 262 -1.31 3.78 -16.85
N ALA A 263 -1.55 2.79 -15.97
CA ALA A 263 -0.48 1.97 -15.41
C ALA A 263 0.23 1.13 -16.48
N ILE A 264 -0.52 0.48 -17.37
CA ILE A 264 0.07 -0.37 -18.42
C ILE A 264 0.84 0.47 -19.45
N ILE A 265 0.26 1.53 -19.99
CA ILE A 265 0.93 2.43 -20.95
C ILE A 265 2.23 2.98 -20.34
N SER A 266 2.22 3.29 -19.05
CA SER A 266 3.39 3.78 -18.35
C SER A 266 4.44 2.70 -18.07
N ALA A 267 4.05 1.43 -17.96
CA ALA A 267 4.96 0.30 -17.78
C ALA A 267 5.57 -0.21 -19.10
N VAL A 268 4.92 0.03 -20.24
CA VAL A 268 5.38 -0.42 -21.58
C VAL A 268 6.83 -0.03 -21.88
N PRO A 269 7.30 1.21 -21.64
CA PRO A 269 8.68 1.55 -21.94
C PRO A 269 9.70 0.71 -21.16
N LEU A 270 9.40 0.35 -19.91
CA LEU A 270 10.22 -0.54 -19.10
C LEU A 270 10.22 -1.97 -19.64
N ILE A 271 9.06 -2.47 -20.06
CA ILE A 271 8.94 -3.85 -20.55
C ILE A 271 9.63 -4.03 -21.91
N LEU A 272 9.48 -3.05 -22.81
CA LEU A 272 9.99 -3.15 -24.18
C LEU A 272 11.46 -2.74 -24.29
N PHE A 273 11.87 -1.65 -23.65
CA PHE A 273 13.18 -1.03 -23.91
C PHE A 273 14.21 -1.22 -22.79
N SER A 274 13.82 -1.70 -21.61
CA SER A 274 14.78 -1.94 -20.52
C SER A 274 15.63 -3.18 -20.77
N SER A 275 16.95 -3.03 -20.65
CA SER A 275 17.90 -4.16 -20.67
C SER A 275 17.70 -5.12 -19.48
N ARG A 276 17.19 -4.61 -18.35
CA ARG A 276 16.91 -5.39 -17.12
C ARG A 276 15.44 -5.80 -16.98
N ARG A 277 14.66 -5.79 -18.07
CA ARG A 277 13.22 -6.13 -18.06
C ARG A 277 12.90 -7.47 -17.38
N SER A 278 13.73 -8.50 -17.59
CA SER A 278 13.51 -9.83 -17.01
C SER A 278 13.64 -9.81 -15.48
N GLU A 279 14.61 -9.06 -14.97
CA GLU A 279 14.82 -8.90 -13.53
C GLU A 279 13.70 -8.10 -12.88
N ILE A 280 13.26 -7.01 -13.54
CA ILE A 280 12.12 -6.21 -13.08
C ILE A 280 10.88 -7.09 -12.99
N ILE A 281 10.52 -7.77 -14.08
CA ILE A 281 9.30 -8.62 -14.14
C ILE A 281 9.39 -9.78 -13.16
N ARG A 282 10.57 -10.39 -12.97
CA ARG A 282 10.72 -11.50 -12.02
C ARG A 282 10.52 -11.05 -10.57
N ASN A 283 10.93 -9.83 -10.25
CA ASN A 283 10.98 -9.34 -8.87
C ASN A 283 9.82 -8.41 -8.51
N ILE A 284 8.82 -8.23 -9.38
CA ILE A 284 7.57 -7.55 -8.98
C ILE A 284 6.84 -8.38 -7.92
N ASP A 285 5.88 -7.75 -7.23
CA ASP A 285 5.09 -8.39 -6.19
C ASP A 285 3.98 -9.29 -6.77
N TRP A 286 4.40 -10.44 -7.33
CA TRP A 286 3.50 -11.50 -7.80
C TRP A 286 2.61 -12.06 -6.70
N HIS A 287 3.11 -12.06 -5.46
CA HIS A 287 2.38 -12.58 -4.32
C HIS A 287 1.11 -11.76 -4.07
N THR A 288 1.22 -10.43 -4.14
CA THR A 288 0.07 -9.54 -4.02
C THR A 288 -0.90 -9.73 -5.20
N LEU A 289 -0.42 -9.86 -6.45
CA LEU A 289 -1.31 -10.14 -7.59
C LEU A 289 -2.11 -11.43 -7.42
N ILE A 290 -1.46 -12.52 -6.99
CA ILE A 290 -2.12 -13.80 -6.73
C ILE A 290 -3.12 -13.67 -5.58
N PHE A 291 -2.76 -12.94 -4.52
CA PHE A 291 -3.66 -12.64 -3.42
C PHE A 291 -4.94 -11.97 -3.90
N PHE A 292 -4.85 -10.95 -4.77
CA PHE A 292 -6.02 -10.25 -5.30
C PHE A 292 -6.92 -11.15 -6.15
N VAL A 293 -6.33 -11.96 -7.03
CA VAL A 293 -7.08 -12.94 -7.84
C VAL A 293 -7.84 -13.91 -6.94
N ALA A 294 -7.15 -14.51 -5.96
CA ALA A 294 -7.77 -15.44 -5.03
C ALA A 294 -8.84 -14.77 -4.14
N MET A 295 -8.59 -13.54 -3.71
CA MET A 295 -9.52 -12.76 -2.91
C MET A 295 -10.79 -12.46 -3.70
N PHE A 296 -10.73 -12.08 -4.98
CA PHE A 296 -11.95 -11.86 -5.78
C PHE A 296 -12.82 -13.10 -5.85
N VAL A 297 -12.22 -14.26 -6.12
CA VAL A 297 -12.94 -15.53 -6.18
C VAL A 297 -13.58 -15.90 -4.84
N LEU A 298 -12.81 -15.82 -3.75
CA LEU A 298 -13.31 -16.16 -2.42
C LEU A 298 -14.41 -15.19 -1.98
N MET A 299 -14.20 -13.89 -2.18
CA MET A 299 -15.16 -12.86 -1.79
C MET A 299 -16.44 -12.93 -2.62
N GLN A 300 -16.37 -13.25 -3.92
CA GLN A 300 -17.56 -13.48 -4.74
C GLN A 300 -18.36 -14.68 -4.22
N SER A 301 -17.69 -15.81 -3.96
CA SER A 301 -18.38 -17.00 -3.42
C SER A 301 -19.06 -16.72 -2.09
N VAL A 302 -18.42 -15.92 -1.22
CA VAL A 302 -19.01 -15.44 0.03
C VAL A 302 -20.19 -14.50 -0.21
N TRP A 303 -20.06 -13.56 -1.16
CA TRP A 303 -21.10 -12.59 -1.49
C TRP A 303 -22.39 -13.27 -1.97
N ASP A 304 -22.26 -14.32 -2.78
CA ASP A 304 -23.38 -15.09 -3.32
C ASP A 304 -24.23 -15.80 -2.24
N THR A 305 -23.70 -15.94 -1.01
CA THR A 305 -24.45 -16.53 0.11
C THR A 305 -25.50 -15.60 0.72
N ASN A 306 -25.45 -14.30 0.42
CA ASN A 306 -26.24 -13.24 1.08
C ASN A 306 -26.12 -13.21 2.62
N PHE A 307 -25.12 -13.88 3.20
CA PHE A 307 -25.01 -14.04 4.65
C PHE A 307 -24.83 -12.70 5.37
N PHE A 308 -23.95 -11.83 4.86
CA PHE A 308 -23.72 -10.52 5.45
C PHE A 308 -24.92 -9.59 5.25
N GLN A 309 -25.57 -9.64 4.09
CA GLN A 309 -26.75 -8.85 3.77
C GLN A 309 -27.88 -9.16 4.76
N ASN A 310 -28.15 -10.45 5.00
CA ASN A 310 -29.15 -10.88 5.97
C ASN A 310 -28.79 -10.45 7.41
N LEU A 311 -27.53 -10.58 7.82
CA LEU A 311 -27.07 -10.13 9.15
C LEU A 311 -27.25 -8.61 9.36
N ILE A 312 -27.02 -7.83 8.30
CA ILE A 312 -27.17 -6.37 8.33
C ILE A 312 -28.66 -6.01 8.47
N GLU A 313 -29.53 -6.67 7.70
CA GLU A 313 -30.98 -6.47 7.75
C GLU A 313 -31.59 -6.89 9.09
N GLU A 314 -31.18 -8.03 9.64
CA GLU A 314 -31.66 -8.53 10.95
C GLU A 314 -31.13 -7.70 12.13
N GLY A 315 -29.91 -7.17 12.01
CA GLY A 315 -29.26 -6.41 13.09
C GLY A 315 -29.87 -5.04 13.36
N ASN A 316 -30.74 -4.53 12.48
CA ASN A 316 -31.28 -3.16 12.51
C ASN A 316 -30.19 -2.09 12.74
N LEU A 317 -28.95 -2.39 12.33
CA LEU A 317 -27.80 -1.51 12.43
C LEU A 317 -27.85 -0.59 11.22
N ASP A 318 -28.00 0.71 11.45
CA ASP A 318 -27.85 1.68 10.37
C ASP A 318 -26.36 1.78 9.99
N ILE A 319 -25.94 0.95 9.05
CA ILE A 319 -24.57 0.93 8.51
C ILE A 319 -24.29 2.20 7.69
N SER A 320 -25.29 3.02 7.39
CA SER A 320 -25.08 4.34 6.82
C SER A 320 -24.69 5.37 7.89
N SER A 321 -24.89 5.07 9.19
CA SER A 321 -24.54 5.97 10.26
C SER A 321 -23.03 5.99 10.50
N ILE A 322 -22.46 7.20 10.47
CA ILE A 322 -21.02 7.44 10.66
C ILE A 322 -20.49 6.81 11.97
N PRO A 323 -21.19 6.90 13.13
CA PRO A 323 -20.70 6.28 14.37
C PRO A 323 -20.58 4.76 14.29
N VAL A 324 -21.53 4.09 13.63
CA VAL A 324 -21.51 2.63 13.45
C VAL A 324 -20.38 2.25 12.50
N LEU A 325 -20.24 2.93 11.37
CA LEU A 325 -19.12 2.70 10.44
C LEU A 325 -17.76 2.87 11.11
N LEU A 326 -17.57 3.93 11.88
CA LEU A 326 -16.33 4.17 12.61
C LEU A 326 -16.06 3.09 13.65
N THR A 327 -17.07 2.72 14.43
CA THR A 327 -16.93 1.70 15.48
C THR A 327 -16.60 0.34 14.87
N ILE A 328 -17.34 -0.08 13.85
CA ILE A 328 -17.10 -1.35 13.15
C ILE A 328 -15.72 -1.33 12.48
N SER A 329 -15.38 -0.25 11.77
CA SER A 329 -14.08 -0.14 11.09
C SER A 329 -12.92 -0.16 12.08
N VAL A 330 -13.02 0.54 13.20
CA VAL A 330 -11.99 0.54 14.25
C VAL A 330 -11.91 -0.84 14.89
N VAL A 331 -13.03 -1.44 15.31
CA VAL A 331 -13.02 -2.75 15.96
C VAL A 331 -12.50 -3.84 15.02
N LEU A 332 -12.95 -3.89 13.76
CA LEU A 332 -12.46 -4.87 12.79
C LEU A 332 -11.00 -4.61 12.42
N SER A 333 -10.61 -3.34 12.22
CA SER A 333 -9.21 -2.99 11.95
C SER A 333 -8.33 -3.36 13.13
N GLN A 334 -8.74 -3.05 14.36
CA GLN A 334 -8.05 -3.49 15.56
C GLN A 334 -8.06 -5.00 15.68
N PHE A 335 -9.13 -5.72 15.39
CA PHE A 335 -9.10 -7.19 15.45
C PHE A 335 -8.07 -7.75 14.44
N ILE A 336 -8.11 -7.27 13.19
CA ILE A 336 -7.18 -7.68 12.14
C ILE A 336 -5.73 -7.26 12.45
N GLN A 337 -5.52 -6.05 12.99
CA GLN A 337 -4.19 -5.47 13.29
C GLN A 337 -3.64 -5.86 14.67
N MET A 338 -4.45 -6.04 15.69
CA MET A 338 -4.08 -6.41 17.07
C MET A 338 -3.50 -7.82 17.11
N PHE A 339 -3.95 -8.74 16.25
CA PHE A 339 -3.25 -10.01 16.03
C PHE A 339 -1.85 -9.81 15.43
N HIS A 340 -1.64 -8.83 14.56
CA HIS A 340 -0.31 -8.50 14.01
C HIS A 340 0.57 -7.74 15.03
N LEU A 341 0.00 -6.90 15.89
CA LEU A 341 0.72 -6.03 16.82
C LEU A 341 1.13 -6.75 18.12
N LEU A 342 0.25 -7.60 18.70
CA LEU A 342 0.58 -8.36 19.91
C LEU A 342 1.77 -9.29 19.71
N LEU A 343 1.98 -9.80 18.49
CA LEU A 343 3.07 -10.74 18.20
C LEU A 343 4.42 -10.08 17.93
N TYR A 344 4.44 -8.81 17.55
CA TYR A 344 5.69 -8.03 17.45
C TYR A 344 6.21 -7.60 18.82
N ILE A 345 5.32 -7.38 19.80
CA ILE A 345 5.68 -6.98 21.16
C ILE A 345 6.32 -8.14 21.94
N PHE A 346 5.99 -9.40 21.64
CA PHE A 346 6.59 -10.57 22.28
C PHE A 346 7.87 -11.10 21.61
N ARG A 347 8.41 -10.40 20.60
CA ARG A 347 9.63 -10.82 19.87
C ARG A 347 10.83 -9.90 20.08
N PHE A 348 10.73 -8.95 21.01
CA PHE A 348 11.84 -8.12 21.49
C PHE A 348 11.96 -8.14 23.00
#